data_AF-A0A1M6CZG0-F1
#
_entry.id   AF-A0A1M6CZG0-F1
#
_cell.length_a   1.000
_cell.length_b   1.000
_cell.length_c   1.000
_cell.angle_alpha   90.00
_cell.angle_beta   90.00
_cell.angle_gamma   90.00
#
_symmetry.space_group_name_H-M   'P 1'
#
loop_
_entity.id
_entity.type
_entity.pdbx_description
1 polymer ?
#
loop_
_entity_poly.entity_id
_entity_poly.type
_entity_poly.pdbx_seq_one_letter_code
_entity_poly.pdbx_strand_id
1 'polypeptide(L)'
;MDFITESADIFENILTFDDYLQDPAKQDFAIGLITEGINFVAVKKEQGYSFYPSRFIGYKNNSYDAHTKYNREARDTGPAISQILKHNPNPSQDLETEYMNFCKELGFTAKSKGAGGVERKFWITRIET
;
A
#
# COMPACT_ATOMS: atom_id res chain seq x y z
N MET A 1 16.20 -2.78 6.02
CA MET A 1 15.32 -3.91 5.65
C MET A 1 15.61 -4.34 4.23
N ASP A 2 15.47 -5.64 3.95
CA ASP A 2 15.66 -6.21 2.61
C ASP A 2 14.42 -5.99 1.76
N PHE A 3 14.62 -5.79 0.45
CA PHE A 3 13.51 -5.65 -0.49
C PHE A 3 12.89 -7.00 -0.81
N ILE A 4 11.59 -6.97 -1.11
CA ILE A 4 10.88 -8.09 -1.72
C ILE A 4 11.58 -8.56 -3.00
N THR A 5 11.45 -9.85 -3.31
CA THR A 5 12.04 -10.49 -4.48
C THR A 5 11.04 -11.25 -5.32
N GLU A 6 9.87 -11.59 -4.76
CA GLU A 6 8.84 -12.36 -5.46
C GLU A 6 7.42 -11.93 -5.06
N SER A 7 6.42 -12.42 -5.81
CA SER A 7 5.01 -12.09 -5.56
C SER A 7 4.51 -12.60 -4.21
N ALA A 8 5.09 -13.69 -3.68
CA ALA A 8 4.75 -14.21 -2.36
C ALA A 8 5.05 -13.19 -1.25
N ASP A 9 6.18 -12.48 -1.33
CA ASP A 9 6.52 -11.43 -0.36
C ASP A 9 5.46 -10.30 -0.35
N ILE A 10 4.95 -9.92 -1.54
CA ILE A 10 3.89 -8.92 -1.66
C ILE A 10 2.62 -9.41 -0.97
N PHE A 11 2.26 -10.67 -1.21
CA PHE A 11 1.07 -11.28 -0.64
C PHE A 11 1.14 -11.38 0.88
N GLU A 12 2.26 -11.83 1.44
CA GLU A 12 2.47 -11.90 2.90
C GLU A 12 2.35 -10.53 3.57
N ASN A 13 2.91 -9.49 2.95
CA ASN A 13 2.78 -8.12 3.44
C ASN A 13 1.35 -7.59 3.33
N ILE A 14 0.59 -7.99 2.31
CA ILE A 14 -0.83 -7.66 2.18
C ILE A 14 -1.64 -8.30 3.30
N LEU A 15 -1.44 -9.59 3.57
CA LEU A 15 -2.13 -10.28 4.68
C LEU A 15 -1.82 -9.61 6.02
N THR A 16 -0.55 -9.30 6.26
CA THR A 16 -0.11 -8.58 7.47
C THR A 16 -0.77 -7.21 7.58
N PHE A 17 -0.90 -6.48 6.46
CA PHE A 17 -1.50 -5.16 6.46
C PHE A 17 -3.03 -5.20 6.63
N ASP A 18 -3.70 -6.19 6.03
CA ASP A 18 -5.13 -6.45 6.22
C ASP A 18 -5.41 -6.77 7.70
N ASP A 19 -4.58 -7.59 8.34
CA ASP A 19 -4.66 -7.85 9.80
C ASP A 19 -4.54 -6.55 10.60
N TYR A 20 -3.66 -5.62 10.20
CA TYR A 20 -3.48 -4.35 10.90
C TYR A 20 -4.68 -3.42 10.75
N LEU A 21 -5.40 -3.48 9.61
CA LEU A 21 -6.64 -2.73 9.43
C LEU A 21 -7.77 -3.23 10.33
N GLN A 22 -7.72 -4.49 10.77
CA GLN A 22 -8.72 -5.10 11.67
C GLN A 22 -8.30 -5.08 13.15
N ASP A 23 -7.00 -4.94 13.46
CA ASP A 23 -6.47 -4.89 14.82
C ASP A 23 -6.60 -3.46 15.41
N PRO A 24 -7.44 -3.23 16.44
CA PRO A 24 -7.60 -1.90 17.04
C PRO A 24 -6.28 -1.28 17.55
N ALA A 25 -5.29 -2.09 17.90
CA ALA A 25 -4.00 -1.60 18.38
C ALA A 25 -3.09 -1.10 17.23
N LYS A 26 -3.36 -1.49 15.98
CA LYS A 26 -2.53 -1.17 14.80
C LYS A 26 -3.29 -0.43 13.70
N GLN A 27 -4.62 -0.32 13.83
CA GLN A 27 -5.48 0.30 12.84
C GLN A 27 -5.10 1.76 12.56
N ASP A 28 -4.86 2.56 13.60
CA ASP A 28 -4.43 3.96 13.43
C ASP A 28 -3.12 4.09 12.66
N PHE A 29 -2.18 3.16 12.87
CA PHE A 29 -0.93 3.12 12.13
C PHE A 29 -1.17 2.79 10.66
N ALA A 30 -1.97 1.76 10.36
CA ALA A 30 -2.29 1.37 9.00
C ALA A 30 -3.02 2.49 8.24
N ILE A 31 -4.04 3.10 8.86
CA ILE A 31 -4.77 4.26 8.32
C ILE A 31 -3.82 5.44 8.08
N GLY A 32 -2.89 5.70 9.00
CA GLY A 32 -1.87 6.73 8.83
C GLY A 32 -0.99 6.50 7.59
N LEU A 33 -0.56 5.25 7.35
CA LEU A 33 0.20 4.90 6.15
C LEU A 33 -0.61 5.03 4.86
N ILE A 34 -1.91 4.71 4.88
CA ILE A 34 -2.81 4.92 3.73
C ILE A 34 -2.98 6.42 3.45
N THR A 35 -3.16 7.21 4.51
CA THR A 35 -3.44 8.66 4.40
C THR A 35 -2.24 9.41 3.81
N GLU A 36 -1.03 9.09 4.27
CA GLU A 36 0.20 9.78 3.85
C GLU A 36 0.89 9.15 2.63
N GLY A 37 0.36 8.03 2.13
CA GLY A 37 0.93 7.32 0.99
C GLY A 37 0.79 8.09 -0.34
N ILE A 38 1.77 7.89 -1.22
CA ILE A 38 1.78 8.45 -2.58
C ILE A 38 1.71 7.32 -3.62
N ASN A 39 2.52 6.27 -3.45
CA ASN A 39 2.49 5.11 -4.33
C ASN A 39 1.82 3.93 -3.62
N PHE A 40 0.93 3.23 -4.33
CA PHE A 40 0.14 2.13 -3.79
C PHE A 40 0.16 0.91 -4.70
N VAL A 41 0.14 -0.28 -4.10
CA VAL A 41 -0.28 -1.49 -4.80
C VAL A 41 -1.80 -1.57 -4.69
N ALA A 42 -2.49 -1.45 -5.81
CA ALA A 42 -3.93 -1.59 -5.94
C ALA A 42 -4.28 -3.03 -6.33
N VAL A 43 -4.93 -3.74 -5.42
CA VAL A 43 -5.32 -5.13 -5.61
C VAL A 43 -6.80 -5.19 -5.94
N LYS A 44 -7.13 -5.72 -7.11
CA LYS A 44 -8.53 -5.92 -7.50
C LYS A 44 -9.14 -7.06 -6.68
N LYS A 45 -10.27 -6.77 -6.02
CA LYS A 45 -11.13 -7.73 -5.32
C LYS A 45 -12.47 -7.85 -6.05
N GLU A 46 -13.35 -8.75 -5.61
CA GLU A 46 -14.68 -8.92 -6.23
C GLU A 46 -15.52 -7.63 -6.21
N GLN A 47 -15.44 -6.87 -5.12
CA GLN A 47 -16.28 -5.68 -4.88
C GLN A 47 -15.56 -4.34 -5.14
N GLY A 48 -14.38 -4.34 -5.75
CA GLY A 48 -13.62 -3.12 -6.02
C GLY A 48 -12.11 -3.31 -5.90
N TYR A 49 -11.44 -2.39 -5.22
CA TYR A 49 -10.00 -2.41 -4.99
C TYR A 49 -9.63 -2.18 -3.53
N SER A 50 -8.57 -2.86 -3.07
CA SER A 50 -7.86 -2.50 -1.84
C SER A 50 -6.51 -1.89 -2.17
N PHE A 51 -6.05 -0.96 -1.34
CA PHE A 51 -4.87 -0.15 -1.61
C PHE A 51 -3.84 -0.28 -0.50
N TYR A 52 -2.62 -0.66 -0.87
CA TYR A 52 -1.56 -0.97 0.07
C TYR A 52 -0.35 -0.05 -0.13
N PRO A 53 0.14 0.64 0.92
CA PRO A 53 1.26 1.59 0.81
C PRO A 53 2.55 0.93 0.34
N SER A 54 3.19 1.46 -0.70
CA SER A 54 4.37 0.83 -1.32
C SER A 54 5.56 0.63 -0.38
N ARG A 55 5.75 1.53 0.58
CA ARG A 55 6.80 1.41 1.60
C ARG A 55 6.52 0.28 2.58
N PHE A 56 5.26 -0.06 2.81
CA PHE A 56 4.94 -1.22 3.64
C PHE A 56 5.14 -2.52 2.86
N ILE A 57 4.63 -2.57 1.62
CA ILE A 57 4.65 -3.74 0.75
C ILE A 57 6.06 -4.10 0.24
N GLY A 58 6.92 -3.10 0.09
CA GLY A 58 8.19 -3.27 -0.62
C GLY A 58 9.35 -3.88 0.16
N TYR A 59 9.16 -4.22 1.43
CA TYR A 59 10.19 -4.85 2.27
C TYR A 59 9.79 -6.26 2.67
N LYS A 60 10.75 -7.18 2.72
CA LYS A 60 10.50 -8.54 3.23
C LYS A 60 10.09 -8.53 4.69
N ASN A 61 9.13 -9.38 5.05
CA ASN A 61 8.66 -9.61 6.42
C ASN A 61 8.41 -8.29 7.17
N ASN A 62 7.78 -7.33 6.50
CA ASN A 62 7.57 -6.04 7.12
C ASN A 62 6.49 -6.14 8.20
N SER A 63 6.69 -5.41 9.29
CA SER A 63 5.80 -5.41 10.44
C SER A 63 5.70 -4.02 11.03
N TYR A 64 4.75 -3.80 11.94
CA TYR A 64 4.63 -2.55 12.68
C TYR A 64 5.95 -2.13 13.33
N ASP A 65 6.61 -3.05 14.04
CA ASP A 65 7.86 -2.78 14.75
C ASP A 65 9.01 -2.48 13.78
N ALA A 66 9.16 -3.31 12.74
CA ALA A 66 10.21 -3.13 11.75
C ALA A 66 10.02 -1.82 10.97
N HIS A 67 8.80 -1.55 10.52
CA HIS A 67 8.47 -0.31 9.82
C HIS A 67 8.79 0.89 10.70
N THR A 68 8.33 0.90 11.95
CA THR A 68 8.54 2.03 12.87
C THR A 68 10.02 2.26 13.16
N LYS A 69 10.78 1.18 13.37
CA LYS A 69 12.22 1.25 13.65
C LYS A 69 13.03 1.77 12.45
N TYR A 70 12.71 1.34 11.24
CA TYR A 70 13.52 1.63 10.05
C TYR A 70 12.92 2.70 9.12
N ASN A 71 11.78 3.32 9.45
CA ASN A 71 11.11 4.30 8.58
C ASN A 71 12.00 5.49 8.21
N ARG A 72 12.90 5.93 9.09
CA ARG A 72 13.84 7.03 8.80
C ARG A 72 14.90 6.66 7.76
N GLU A 73 15.22 5.39 7.65
CA GLU A 73 16.19 4.82 6.70
C GLU A 73 15.49 4.16 5.51
N ALA A 74 14.18 4.42 5.34
CA ALA A 74 13.40 3.85 4.28
C ALA A 74 13.97 4.27 2.91
N ARG A 75 14.45 3.26 2.18
CA ARG A 75 14.86 3.36 0.78
C ARG A 75 13.66 3.29 -0.15
N ASP A 76 13.86 3.69 -1.40
CA ASP A 76 12.84 3.56 -2.43
C ASP A 76 12.56 2.08 -2.73
N THR A 77 11.32 1.66 -2.50
CA THR A 77 10.86 0.29 -2.77
C THR A 77 10.28 0.11 -4.17
N GLY A 78 10.08 1.21 -4.92
CA GLY A 78 9.45 1.22 -6.23
C GLY A 78 10.10 0.26 -7.23
N PRO A 79 11.44 0.25 -7.40
CA PRO A 79 12.10 -0.64 -8.35
C PRO A 79 11.82 -2.14 -8.09
N ALA A 80 11.83 -2.56 -6.83
CA ALA A 80 11.57 -3.95 -6.46
C ALA A 80 10.12 -4.35 -6.77
N ILE A 81 9.15 -3.50 -6.41
CA ILE A 81 7.73 -3.72 -6.71
C ILE A 81 7.50 -3.77 -8.23
N SER A 82 8.05 -2.81 -8.97
CA SER A 82 7.92 -2.77 -10.44
C SER A 82 8.54 -3.99 -11.12
N GLN A 83 9.66 -4.51 -10.59
CA GLN A 83 10.29 -5.72 -11.12
C GLN A 83 9.41 -6.96 -10.95
N ILE A 84 8.70 -7.07 -9.83
CA ILE A 84 7.81 -8.21 -9.55
C ILE A 84 6.51 -8.08 -10.36
N LEU A 85 5.87 -6.90 -10.33
CA LEU A 85 4.60 -6.65 -11.01
C LEU A 85 4.73 -6.34 -12.52
N LYS A 86 5.97 -6.28 -13.04
CA LYS A 86 6.31 -6.09 -14.46
C LYS A 86 5.83 -4.75 -15.06
N HIS A 87 5.52 -3.76 -14.23
CA HIS A 87 5.18 -2.41 -14.68
C HIS A 87 5.48 -1.37 -13.60
N ASN A 88 5.51 -0.09 -13.99
CA ASN A 88 5.72 1.04 -13.08
C ASN A 88 4.40 1.60 -12.51
N PRO A 89 4.43 2.30 -11.36
CA PRO A 89 3.23 2.90 -10.82
C PRO A 89 2.87 4.13 -11.66
N ASN A 90 1.60 4.26 -12.02
CA ASN A 90 1.12 5.40 -12.80
C ASN A 90 -0.13 6.03 -12.17
N PRO A 91 -0.35 7.34 -12.36
CA PRO A 91 -1.64 7.94 -12.05
C PRO A 91 -2.78 7.28 -12.81
N SER A 92 -3.95 7.21 -12.19
CA SER A 92 -5.18 6.72 -12.82
C SER A 92 -6.38 7.34 -12.10
N GLN A 93 -7.22 8.05 -12.86
CA GLN A 93 -8.41 8.70 -12.30
C GLN A 93 -9.44 7.68 -11.76
N ASP A 94 -9.54 6.52 -12.41
CA ASP A 94 -10.41 5.43 -11.97
C ASP A 94 -9.91 4.86 -10.64
N LEU A 95 -8.61 4.52 -10.55
CA LEU A 95 -8.04 4.00 -9.31
C LEU A 95 -7.99 5.05 -8.19
N GLU A 96 -7.86 6.33 -8.51
CA GLU A 96 -8.00 7.40 -7.53
C GLU A 96 -9.42 7.43 -6.96
N THR A 97 -10.44 7.29 -7.80
CA THR A 97 -11.84 7.23 -7.35
C THR A 97 -12.09 6.03 -6.44
N GLU A 98 -11.58 4.87 -6.82
CA GLU A 98 -11.63 3.65 -6.02
C GLU A 98 -10.86 3.78 -4.70
N TYR A 99 -9.70 4.45 -4.70
CA TYR A 99 -8.94 4.74 -3.48
C TYR A 99 -9.76 5.62 -2.51
N MET A 100 -10.47 6.62 -3.04
CA MET A 100 -11.32 7.47 -2.23
C MET A 100 -12.51 6.70 -1.63
N ASN A 101 -13.07 5.74 -2.36
CA ASN A 101 -14.12 4.85 -1.85
C ASN A 101 -13.57 3.91 -0.76
N PHE A 102 -12.42 3.29 -1.01
CA PHE A 102 -11.73 2.45 -0.03
C PHE A 102 -11.43 3.20 1.28
N CYS A 103 -10.98 4.46 1.21
CA CYS A 103 -10.78 5.27 2.42
C CYS A 103 -12.08 5.50 3.19
N LYS A 104 -13.20 5.75 2.50
CA LYS A 104 -14.52 5.92 3.15
C LYS A 104 -14.99 4.64 3.81
N GLU A 105 -14.76 3.48 3.19
CA GLU A 105 -15.05 2.17 3.78
C GLU A 105 -14.24 1.93 5.06
N LEU A 106 -13.00 2.43 5.11
CA LEU A 106 -12.16 2.45 6.32
C LEU A 106 -12.57 3.53 7.33
N GLY A 107 -13.63 4.29 7.07
CA GLY A 107 -14.19 5.27 8.01
C GLY A 107 -13.57 6.66 7.96
N PHE A 108 -12.78 7.00 6.94
CA PHE A 108 -12.19 8.33 6.81
C PHE A 108 -12.29 8.91 5.38
N THR A 109 -12.18 10.24 5.26
CA THR A 109 -12.17 10.89 3.95
C THR A 109 -10.76 11.31 3.61
N ALA A 110 -10.18 10.72 2.56
CA ALA A 110 -8.87 11.12 2.09
C ALA A 110 -8.91 12.51 1.43
N LYS A 111 -7.74 13.15 1.37
CA LYS A 111 -7.54 14.38 0.58
C LYS A 111 -7.56 14.04 -0.91
N SER A 112 -7.96 15.02 -1.73
CA SER A 112 -8.01 14.92 -3.19
C SER A 112 -6.64 14.70 -3.87
N LYS A 113 -5.54 14.85 -3.12
CA LYS A 113 -4.18 14.52 -3.53
C LYS A 113 -3.44 13.86 -2.37
N GLY A 114 -2.36 13.13 -2.67
CA GLY A 114 -1.47 12.56 -1.66
C GLY A 114 -0.67 13.62 -0.90
N ALA A 115 0.23 13.16 -0.02
CA ALA A 115 1.06 14.03 0.81
C ALA A 115 1.80 15.09 -0.03
N GLY A 116 1.80 16.34 0.45
CA GLY A 116 2.42 17.46 -0.27
C GLY A 116 1.72 17.90 -1.55
N GLY A 117 0.49 17.43 -1.82
CA GLY A 117 -0.26 17.75 -3.04
C GLY A 117 0.21 16.96 -4.26
N VAL A 118 0.93 15.86 -4.06
CA VAL A 118 1.42 14.96 -5.11
C VAL A 118 0.30 14.01 -5.54
N GLU A 119 0.18 13.78 -6.84
CA GLU A 119 -0.75 12.80 -7.39
C GLU A 119 -0.35 11.37 -7.01
N ARG A 120 -1.31 10.57 -6.58
CA ARG A 120 -1.07 9.17 -6.22
C ARG A 120 -0.80 8.35 -7.48
N LYS A 121 0.02 7.31 -7.33
CA LYS A 121 0.34 6.38 -8.42
C LYS A 121 0.13 4.95 -7.97
N PHE A 122 -0.27 4.11 -8.92
CA PHE A 122 -0.73 2.77 -8.61
C PHE A 122 -0.02 1.71 -9.43
N TRP A 123 0.44 0.66 -8.76
CA TRP A 123 0.59 -0.64 -9.42
C TRP A 123 -0.75 -1.35 -9.37
N ILE A 124 -1.25 -1.88 -10.49
CA ILE A 124 -2.49 -2.64 -10.51
C ILE A 124 -2.14 -4.13 -10.59
N THR A 125 -2.72 -4.93 -9.70
CA THR A 125 -2.53 -6.37 -9.72
C THR A 125 -3.81 -7.11 -9.37
N ARG A 126 -3.87 -8.38 -9.78
CA ARG A 126 -4.83 -9.35 -9.29
C ARG A 126 -4.03 -10.35 -8.49
N ILE A 127 -4.37 -10.50 -7.23
CA ILE A 127 -3.84 -11.60 -6.44
C ILE A 127 -4.95 -12.64 -6.41
N GLU A 128 -4.68 -13.78 -7.03
CA GLU A 128 -5.55 -14.95 -6.93
C GLU A 128 -5.36 -15.51 -5.52
N THR A 129 -6.40 -15.37 -4.70
CA THR A 129 -6.52 -16.05 -3.39
C THR A 129 -6.83 -17.52 -3.60
#